data_AF-H0G2X9-F1
#
_entry.id   AF-H0G2X9-F1
#
_cell.length_a   1.000
_cell.length_b   1.000
_cell.length_c   1.000
_cell.angle_alpha   90.00
_cell.angle_beta   90.00
_cell.angle_gamma   90.00
#
_symmetry.space_group_name_H-M   'P 1'
#
loop_
_entity.id
_entity.type
_entity.pdbx_description
1 polymer ?
#
loop_
_entity_poly.entity_id
_entity_poly.type
_entity_poly.pdbx_seq_one_letter_code
_entity_poly.pdbx_strand_id
1 'polypeptide(L)'
;MPCHCQLAFYFEQALNRWLELWHQATDELLPTQTAREMQAKAKTIAARFSLMICGEKLIADAVPQPPTAPTPYRISSLFDETTLPRALLGAHALKAGTWGIVRVEEGQVRYREDGISSPRLLEPGTPAIIPPEISHNLELAGPVKLRVEFHDRRPVEIYQH
;
A
#
# COMPACT_ATOMS: atom_id res chain seq x y z
N MET A 1 4.30 -41.79 -0.45
CA MET A 1 3.45 -40.68 -0.94
C MET A 1 4.34 -39.53 -1.39
N PRO A 2 4.42 -39.20 -2.70
CA PRO A 2 5.29 -38.11 -3.18
C PRO A 2 4.54 -37.05 -4.03
N CYS A 3 3.28 -36.69 -3.70
CA CYS A 3 2.49 -35.80 -4.55
C CYS A 3 2.67 -34.28 -4.25
N HIS A 4 3.15 -33.93 -3.05
CA HIS A 4 3.18 -32.52 -2.60
C HIS A 4 4.43 -31.74 -3.05
N CYS A 5 5.60 -32.37 -3.17
CA CYS A 5 6.84 -31.69 -3.59
C CYS A 5 6.87 -31.33 -5.08
N GLN A 6 6.29 -32.16 -5.94
CA GLN A 6 6.36 -31.95 -7.39
C GLN A 6 5.56 -30.72 -7.84
N LEU A 7 4.39 -30.49 -7.22
CA LEU A 7 3.54 -29.33 -7.50
C LEU A 7 4.19 -28.02 -7.04
N ALA A 8 4.82 -28.02 -5.87
CA ALA A 8 5.57 -26.88 -5.36
C ALA A 8 6.71 -26.46 -6.32
N PHE A 9 7.47 -27.45 -6.81
CA PHE A 9 8.57 -27.23 -7.76
C PHE A 9 8.10 -26.70 -9.12
N TYR A 10 7.00 -27.24 -9.67
CA TYR A 10 6.43 -26.73 -10.93
C TYR A 10 5.86 -25.32 -10.76
N PHE A 11 5.24 -25.03 -9.62
CA PHE A 11 4.70 -23.71 -9.32
C PHE A 11 5.81 -22.66 -9.25
N GLU A 12 6.90 -22.96 -8.55
CA GLU A 12 8.07 -22.09 -8.45
C GLU A 12 8.68 -21.79 -9.82
N GLN A 13 8.88 -22.81 -10.67
CA GLN A 13 9.38 -22.60 -12.03
C GLN A 13 8.46 -21.74 -12.88
N ALA A 14 7.15 -21.98 -12.81
CA ALA A 14 6.16 -21.17 -13.53
C ALA A 14 6.18 -19.71 -13.06
N LEU A 15 6.32 -19.48 -11.76
CA LEU A 15 6.41 -18.14 -11.16
C LEU A 15 7.68 -17.39 -11.61
N ASN A 16 8.83 -18.08 -11.60
CA ASN A 16 10.09 -17.52 -12.08
C ASN A 16 10.02 -17.17 -13.57
N ARG A 17 9.47 -18.09 -14.38
CA ARG A 17 9.29 -17.85 -15.81
C ARG A 17 8.32 -16.69 -16.09
N TRP A 18 7.27 -16.59 -15.29
CA TRP A 18 6.33 -15.46 -15.37
C TRP A 18 7.00 -14.14 -15.00
N LEU A 19 7.81 -14.09 -13.93
CA LEU A 19 8.55 -12.89 -13.53
C LEU A 19 9.53 -12.43 -14.63
N GLU A 20 10.22 -13.37 -15.30
CA GLU A 20 11.11 -13.06 -16.42
C GLU A 20 10.35 -12.42 -17.60
N LEU A 21 9.27 -13.06 -18.05
CA LEU A 21 8.46 -12.56 -19.15
C LEU A 21 7.82 -11.21 -18.82
N TRP A 22 7.38 -11.04 -17.57
CA TRP A 22 6.85 -9.77 -17.09
C TRP A 22 7.91 -8.67 -17.08
N HIS A 23 9.15 -8.98 -16.68
CA HIS A 23 10.26 -8.03 -16.70
C HIS A 23 10.58 -7.60 -18.13
N GLN A 24 10.70 -8.54 -19.07
CA GLN A 24 10.95 -8.26 -20.48
C GLN A 24 9.84 -7.38 -21.08
N ALA A 25 8.57 -7.74 -20.87
CA ALA A 25 7.45 -7.00 -21.40
C ALA A 25 7.35 -5.57 -20.82
N THR A 26 7.63 -5.41 -19.52
CA THR A 26 7.54 -4.09 -18.88
C THR A 26 8.73 -3.19 -19.23
N ASP A 27 9.93 -3.73 -19.40
CA ASP A 27 11.07 -2.97 -19.90
C ASP A 27 10.86 -2.49 -21.35
N GLU A 28 10.21 -3.31 -22.18
CA GLU A 28 9.92 -2.96 -23.57
C GLU A 28 8.81 -1.90 -23.69
N LEU A 29 7.76 -2.01 -22.88
CA LEU A 29 6.52 -1.25 -23.08
C LEU A 29 6.41 0.02 -22.22
N LEU A 30 7.23 0.19 -21.19
CA LEU A 30 7.05 1.25 -20.19
C LEU A 30 8.33 2.06 -19.95
N PRO A 31 8.20 3.34 -19.54
CA PRO A 31 9.33 4.10 -19.02
C PRO A 31 10.00 3.39 -17.84
N THR A 32 11.33 3.47 -17.78
CA THR A 32 12.17 2.68 -16.85
C THR A 32 11.73 2.77 -15.38
N GLN A 33 11.29 3.94 -14.93
CA GLN A 33 10.82 4.11 -13.55
C GLN A 33 9.51 3.34 -13.28
N THR A 34 8.54 3.45 -14.19
CA THR A 34 7.25 2.74 -14.11
C THR A 34 7.42 1.23 -14.24
N ALA A 35 8.30 0.77 -15.15
CA ALA A 35 8.65 -0.62 -15.31
C ALA A 35 9.18 -1.22 -13.99
N ARG A 36 10.16 -0.55 -13.36
CA ARG A 36 10.75 -0.97 -12.08
C ARG A 36 9.72 -1.07 -10.96
N GLU A 37 8.82 -0.10 -10.86
CA GLU A 37 7.75 -0.12 -9.86
C GLU A 37 6.78 -1.29 -10.07
N MET A 38 6.39 -1.56 -11.31
CA MET A 38 5.49 -2.67 -11.66
C MET A 38 6.16 -4.04 -11.46
N GLN A 39 7.44 -4.17 -11.80
CA GLN A 39 8.24 -5.37 -11.58
C GLN A 39 8.44 -5.66 -10.08
N ALA A 40 8.71 -4.63 -9.26
CA ALA A 40 8.85 -4.77 -7.81
C ALA A 40 7.55 -5.27 -7.14
N LYS A 41 6.40 -4.78 -7.61
CA LYS A 41 5.08 -5.26 -7.18
C LYS A 41 4.84 -6.72 -7.57
N ALA A 42 5.14 -7.09 -8.81
CA ALA A 42 5.03 -8.46 -9.29
C ALA A 42 5.89 -9.42 -8.44
N LYS A 43 7.14 -9.06 -8.12
CA LYS A 43 8.02 -9.85 -7.23
C LYS A 43 7.43 -10.02 -5.83
N THR A 44 6.85 -8.97 -5.26
CA THR A 44 6.23 -9.03 -3.92
C THR A 44 5.00 -9.94 -3.91
N ILE A 45 4.16 -9.87 -4.95
CA ILE A 45 2.99 -10.74 -5.11
C ILE A 45 3.44 -12.20 -5.26
N ALA A 46 4.44 -12.44 -6.11
CA ALA A 46 5.03 -13.75 -6.35
C ALA A 46 5.60 -14.39 -5.06
N ALA A 47 6.37 -13.64 -4.29
CA ALA A 47 6.91 -14.11 -3.01
C ALA A 47 5.81 -14.49 -1.99
N ARG A 48 4.68 -13.77 -1.97
CA ARG A 48 3.54 -14.08 -1.10
C ARG A 48 2.84 -15.37 -1.52
N PHE A 49 2.68 -15.60 -2.82
CA PHE A 49 2.11 -16.86 -3.32
C PHE A 49 3.02 -18.05 -2.99
N SER A 50 4.33 -17.92 -3.16
CA SER A 50 5.25 -19.00 -2.81
C SER A 50 5.22 -19.36 -1.33
N LEU A 51 5.12 -18.35 -0.45
CA LEU A 51 4.99 -18.58 0.99
C LEU A 51 3.70 -19.35 1.32
N MET A 52 2.60 -19.05 0.65
CA MET A 52 1.30 -19.72 0.88
C MET A 52 1.24 -21.14 0.31
N ILE A 53 1.95 -21.43 -0.79
CA ILE A 53 1.82 -22.70 -1.52
C ILE A 53 2.91 -23.71 -1.12
N CYS A 54 4.13 -23.25 -0.89
CA CYS A 54 5.28 -24.13 -0.65
C CYS A 54 5.72 -24.17 0.81
N GLY A 55 5.23 -23.24 1.66
CA GLY A 55 5.67 -23.10 3.04
C GLY A 55 7.09 -22.53 3.20
N GLU A 56 7.81 -22.31 2.09
CA GLU A 56 9.18 -21.79 2.09
C GLU A 56 9.25 -20.51 1.25
N LYS A 57 9.92 -19.49 1.80
CA LYS A 57 10.16 -18.21 1.15
C LYS A 57 11.22 -18.42 0.07
N LEU A 58 10.89 -18.15 -1.20
CA LEU A 58 11.89 -18.12 -2.27
C LEU A 58 13.03 -17.21 -1.84
N ILE A 59 14.21 -17.79 -1.73
CA ILE A 59 15.41 -17.14 -1.24
C ILE A 59 15.85 -16.19 -2.35
N ALA A 60 15.45 -14.92 -2.24
CA ALA A 60 16.24 -13.84 -2.80
C ALA A 60 17.23 -13.45 -1.70
N ASP A 61 18.52 -13.43 -2.03
CA ASP A 61 19.65 -13.00 -1.20
C ASP A 61 19.43 -11.60 -0.58
N ALA A 62 18.62 -11.55 0.47
CA ALA A 62 18.34 -10.34 1.23
C ALA A 62 18.64 -10.65 2.69
N VAL A 63 19.77 -10.11 3.15
CA VAL A 63 20.08 -9.82 4.55
C VAL A 63 18.77 -9.55 5.31
N PRO A 64 18.52 -10.14 6.50
CA PRO A 64 17.31 -9.87 7.26
C PRO A 64 17.24 -8.37 7.54
N GLN A 65 16.48 -7.66 6.71
CA GLN A 65 16.19 -6.26 6.93
C GLN A 65 15.30 -6.22 8.17
N PRO A 66 15.62 -5.38 9.18
CA PRO A 66 14.73 -5.16 10.31
C PRO A 66 13.33 -4.85 9.77
N PRO A 67 12.24 -5.25 10.46
CA PRO A 67 10.87 -5.09 9.96
C PRO A 67 10.67 -3.64 9.55
N THR A 68 10.80 -3.39 8.26
CA THR A 68 10.71 -2.05 7.71
C THR A 68 9.23 -1.75 7.70
N ALA A 69 8.82 -0.57 8.19
CA ALA A 69 7.43 -0.17 8.08
C ALA A 69 6.97 -0.41 6.65
N PRO A 70 5.78 -1.00 6.45
CA PRO A 70 5.29 -1.30 5.11
C PRO A 70 5.33 -0.04 4.27
N THR A 71 6.09 -0.06 3.19
CA THR A 71 6.21 1.07 2.26
C THR A 71 4.88 1.23 1.52
N PRO A 72 4.35 2.46 1.35
CA PRO A 72 3.14 2.67 0.57
C PRO A 72 3.36 2.22 -0.88
N TYR A 73 2.38 1.52 -1.44
CA TYR A 73 2.43 1.13 -2.85
C TYR A 73 1.97 2.26 -3.78
N ARG A 74 1.32 3.29 -3.23
CA ARG A 74 0.87 4.50 -3.93
C ARG A 74 0.79 5.64 -2.93
N ILE A 75 1.20 6.82 -3.37
CA ILE A 75 1.01 8.09 -2.66
C ILE A 75 0.29 9.03 -3.62
N SER A 76 -0.68 9.81 -3.13
CA SER A 76 -1.32 10.85 -3.94
C SER A 76 -0.37 12.02 -4.24
N SER A 77 -0.78 12.90 -5.17
CA SER A 77 -0.27 14.26 -5.19
C SER A 77 -0.54 14.97 -3.85
N LEU A 78 0.19 16.04 -3.59
CA LEU A 78 -0.15 16.97 -2.52
C LEU A 78 -1.45 17.68 -2.91
N PHE A 79 -2.45 17.61 -2.03
CA PHE A 79 -3.72 18.32 -2.17
C PHE A 79 -3.75 19.52 -1.24
N ASP A 80 -4.38 20.58 -1.70
CA ASP A 80 -4.82 21.71 -0.88
C ASP A 80 -6.35 21.76 -0.75
N GLU A 81 -6.90 22.75 -0.05
CA GLU A 81 -8.36 22.87 0.15
C GLU A 81 -9.16 23.02 -1.16
N THR A 82 -8.51 23.42 -2.25
CA THR A 82 -9.14 23.65 -3.56
C THR A 82 -9.00 22.46 -4.50
N THR A 83 -7.91 21.71 -4.36
CA THR A 83 -7.55 20.56 -5.22
C THR A 83 -7.91 19.22 -4.59
N LEU A 84 -8.27 19.19 -3.31
CA LEU A 84 -8.73 17.98 -2.63
C LEU A 84 -9.97 17.40 -3.34
N PRO A 85 -9.90 16.16 -3.86
CA PRO A 85 -11.01 15.56 -4.59
C PRO A 85 -12.27 15.51 -3.72
N ARG A 86 -13.39 16.01 -4.25
CA ARG A 86 -14.69 16.03 -3.54
C ARG A 86 -15.13 14.65 -3.04
N ALA A 87 -14.71 13.58 -3.71
CA ALA A 87 -14.96 12.21 -3.28
C ALA A 87 -14.40 11.90 -1.89
N LEU A 88 -13.29 12.53 -1.49
CA LEU A 88 -12.69 12.36 -0.16
C LEU A 88 -13.44 13.12 0.94
N LEU A 89 -14.25 14.12 0.56
CA LEU A 89 -15.10 14.88 1.48
C LEU A 89 -16.45 14.18 1.76
N GLY A 90 -16.90 13.34 0.83
CA GLY A 90 -18.07 12.48 1.02
C GLY A 90 -17.72 11.16 1.71
N ALA A 91 -18.74 10.49 2.24
CA ALA A 91 -18.59 9.16 2.82
C ALA A 91 -18.13 8.15 1.75
N HIS A 92 -17.02 7.47 2.01
CA HIS A 92 -16.45 6.45 1.16
C HIS A 92 -15.68 5.43 1.99
N ALA A 93 -15.29 4.31 1.38
CA ALA A 93 -14.48 3.29 2.03
C ALA A 93 -13.34 2.83 1.10
N LEU A 94 -12.25 2.36 1.71
CA LEU A 94 -11.20 1.66 0.97
C LEU A 94 -11.65 0.23 0.65
N LYS A 95 -11.19 -0.30 -0.48
CA LYS A 95 -11.44 -1.71 -0.84
C LYS A 95 -10.77 -2.66 0.17
N ALA A 96 -11.28 -3.89 0.25
CA ALA A 96 -10.68 -4.97 1.02
C ALA A 96 -9.15 -5.07 0.81
N GLY A 97 -8.42 -5.28 1.90
CA GLY A 97 -6.96 -5.39 1.91
C GLY A 97 -6.18 -4.11 1.64
N THR A 98 -6.84 -2.95 1.51
CA THR A 98 -6.18 -1.64 1.34
C THR A 98 -6.29 -0.81 2.60
N TRP A 99 -5.13 -0.39 3.11
CA TRP A 99 -5.01 0.53 4.24
C TRP A 99 -4.61 1.91 3.75
N GLY A 100 -5.13 2.96 4.37
CA GLY A 100 -4.78 4.34 4.07
C GLY A 100 -3.99 5.00 5.20
N ILE A 101 -3.16 5.99 4.87
CA ILE A 101 -2.70 6.99 5.83
C ILE A 101 -2.99 8.36 5.25
N VAL A 102 -3.66 9.23 6.01
CA VAL A 102 -3.78 10.66 5.70
C VAL A 102 -2.71 11.41 6.48
N ARG A 103 -1.83 12.12 5.76
CA ARG A 103 -0.79 12.97 6.35
C ARG A 103 -1.05 14.42 5.99
N VAL A 104 -1.04 15.28 6.99
CA VAL A 104 -1.08 16.73 6.82
C VAL A 104 0.34 17.25 6.86
N GLU A 105 0.74 18.02 5.85
CA GLU A 105 2.02 18.73 5.79
C GLU A 105 1.87 20.16 6.36
N GLU A 106 0.74 20.83 6.12
CA GLU A 106 0.42 22.16 6.63
C GLU A 106 -1.09 22.29 6.93
N GLY A 107 -1.46 23.12 7.92
CA GLY A 107 -2.86 23.37 8.25
C GLY A 107 -3.53 22.20 8.96
N GLN A 108 -4.84 22.01 8.73
CA GLN A 108 -5.62 21.00 9.46
C GLN A 108 -6.84 20.49 8.69
N VAL A 109 -7.20 19.22 8.92
CA VAL A 109 -8.43 18.60 8.39
C VAL A 109 -9.05 17.71 9.47
N ARG A 110 -10.37 17.53 9.47
CA ARG A 110 -11.01 16.55 10.35
C ARG A 110 -11.23 15.24 9.62
N TYR A 111 -10.88 14.14 10.25
CA TYR A 111 -11.19 12.78 9.81
C TYR A 111 -12.35 12.22 10.63
N ARG A 112 -13.41 11.81 9.93
CA ARG A 112 -14.57 11.16 10.52
C ARG A 112 -14.62 9.71 10.05
N GLU A 113 -14.65 8.80 11.02
CA GLU A 113 -14.85 7.37 10.79
C GLU A 113 -16.26 7.00 11.23
N ASP A 114 -16.93 6.16 10.44
CA ASP A 114 -18.25 5.68 10.78
C ASP A 114 -18.22 4.83 12.06
N GLY A 115 -19.22 5.02 12.92
CA GLY A 115 -19.26 4.42 14.25
C GLY A 115 -18.41 5.13 15.32
N ILE A 116 -17.63 6.16 14.99
CA ILE A 116 -16.90 7.00 15.96
C ILE A 116 -17.57 8.36 16.10
N SER A 117 -18.06 8.67 17.30
CA SER A 117 -18.89 9.86 17.55
C SER A 117 -18.19 11.18 17.28
N SER A 118 -16.90 11.30 17.63
CA SER A 118 -16.12 12.53 17.47
C SER A 118 -15.11 12.41 16.33
N PRO A 119 -15.08 13.37 15.38
CA PRO A 119 -14.05 13.41 14.36
C PRO A 119 -12.68 13.71 15.01
N ARG A 120 -11.62 13.13 14.45
CA ARG A 120 -10.24 13.40 14.85
C ARG A 120 -9.70 14.56 14.04
N LEU A 121 -9.06 15.52 14.70
CA LEU A 121 -8.32 16.59 14.02
C LEU A 121 -6.96 16.05 13.58
N LEU A 122 -6.63 16.22 12.30
CA LEU A 122 -5.34 15.86 11.72
C LEU A 122 -4.57 17.14 11.42
N GLU A 123 -3.32 17.18 11.84
CA GLU A 123 -2.37 18.28 11.75
C GLU A 123 -0.98 17.73 11.43
N PRO A 124 0.03 18.56 11.14
CA PRO A 124 1.40 18.08 10.95
C PRO A 124 1.86 17.24 12.14
N GLY A 125 2.29 16.00 11.86
CA GLY A 125 2.73 15.04 12.87
C GLY A 125 1.63 14.16 13.48
N THR A 126 0.35 14.38 13.16
CA THR A 126 -0.79 13.57 13.67
C THR A 126 -1.56 12.89 12.54
N PRO A 127 -0.97 11.87 11.88
CA PRO A 127 -1.63 11.18 10.78
C PRO A 127 -2.82 10.34 11.25
N ALA A 128 -3.75 10.05 10.33
CA ALA A 128 -4.79 9.05 10.55
C ALA A 128 -4.52 7.79 9.74
N ILE A 129 -4.60 6.62 10.39
CA ILE A 129 -4.71 5.33 9.71
C ILE A 129 -6.18 5.10 9.34
N ILE A 130 -6.40 4.77 8.06
CA ILE A 130 -7.70 4.42 7.51
C ILE A 130 -7.76 2.90 7.32
N PRO A 131 -8.66 2.19 8.02
CA PRO A 131 -8.85 0.76 7.84
C PRO A 131 -9.58 0.43 6.51
N PRO A 132 -9.39 -0.79 5.96
CA PRO A 132 -10.18 -1.28 4.84
C PRO A 132 -11.67 -1.35 5.19
N GLU A 133 -12.54 -1.09 4.22
CA GLU A 133 -13.98 -1.37 4.28
C GLU A 133 -14.79 -0.61 5.34
N ILE A 134 -14.14 0.25 6.13
CA ILE A 134 -14.81 1.16 7.05
C ILE A 134 -15.09 2.48 6.34
N SER A 135 -16.36 2.91 6.39
CA SER A 135 -16.80 4.19 5.85
C SER A 135 -16.18 5.35 6.62
N HIS A 136 -15.68 6.35 5.90
CA HIS A 136 -15.06 7.54 6.47
C HIS A 136 -15.12 8.70 5.48
N ASN A 137 -14.81 9.90 5.96
CA ASN A 137 -14.63 11.09 5.14
C ASN A 137 -13.72 12.13 5.80
N LEU A 138 -13.27 13.09 5.00
CA LEU A 138 -12.57 14.29 5.46
C LEU A 138 -13.51 15.49 5.51
N GLU A 139 -13.31 16.38 6.47
CA GLU A 139 -13.99 17.67 6.54
C GLU A 139 -12.94 18.77 6.63
N LEU A 140 -13.00 19.74 5.70
CA LEU A 140 -12.09 20.88 5.72
C LEU A 140 -12.33 21.72 6.98
N ALA A 141 -11.24 22.08 7.66
CA ALA A 141 -11.26 22.90 8.87
C ALA A 141 -10.50 24.24 8.70
N GLY A 142 -10.14 24.57 7.45
CA GLY A 142 -9.32 25.72 7.05
C GLY A 142 -8.44 25.37 5.85
N PRO A 143 -7.46 26.23 5.52
CA PRO A 143 -6.40 25.90 4.58
C PRO A 143 -5.65 24.64 5.04
N VAL A 144 -5.27 23.79 4.10
CA VAL A 144 -4.59 22.52 4.40
C VAL A 144 -3.68 22.12 3.25
N LYS A 145 -2.60 21.41 3.54
CA LYS A 145 -1.85 20.62 2.56
C LYS A 145 -1.74 19.19 3.06
N LEU A 146 -2.22 18.22 2.29
CA LEU A 146 -2.25 16.82 2.72
C LEU A 146 -1.97 15.83 1.59
N ARG A 147 -1.55 14.62 1.96
CA ARG A 147 -1.41 13.46 1.07
C ARG A 147 -2.14 12.25 1.64
N VAL A 148 -2.50 11.34 0.75
CA VAL A 148 -3.03 10.01 1.10
C VAL A 148 -2.06 8.95 0.60
N GLU A 149 -1.60 8.10 1.51
CA GLU A 149 -0.77 6.94 1.24
C GLU A 149 -1.62 5.68 1.26
N PHE A 150 -1.36 4.75 0.35
CA PHE A 150 -2.07 3.48 0.26
C PHE A 150 -1.12 2.30 0.46
N HIS A 151 -1.50 1.38 1.35
CA HIS A 151 -0.71 0.24 1.80
C HIS A 151 -1.46 -1.08 1.62
N ASP A 152 -0.72 -2.15 1.38
CA ASP A 152 -1.26 -3.52 1.16
C ASP A 152 -1.39 -4.33 2.47
N ARG A 153 -1.03 -3.71 3.59
CA ARG A 153 -1.09 -4.22 4.95
C ARG A 153 -1.18 -3.07 5.94
N ARG A 154 -1.58 -3.33 7.17
CA ARG A 154 -1.70 -2.31 8.20
C ARG A 154 -0.35 -1.63 8.42
N PRO A 155 -0.26 -0.29 8.26
CA PRO A 155 0.95 0.42 8.59
C PRO A 155 1.19 0.39 10.10
N VAL A 156 2.46 0.18 10.45
CA VAL A 156 2.95 0.32 11.83
C VAL A 156 3.44 1.75 11.94
N GLU A 157 2.90 2.53 12.88
CA GLU A 157 3.42 3.88 13.14
C GLU A 157 4.87 3.75 13.63
N ILE A 158 5.82 4.13 12.78
CA ILE A 158 7.15 4.47 13.26
C ILE A 158 7.11 5.97 13.55
N TYR A 159 6.86 6.32 14.81
CA TYR A 159 7.13 7.68 15.27
C TYR A 159 8.64 7.90 15.17
N GLN A 160 9.08 8.74 14.23
CA GLN A 160 10.41 9.32 14.27
C GLN A 160 10.33 10.49 15.26
N HIS A 161 10.83 10.24 16.48
CA HIS A 161 11.07 11.29 17.48
C HIS A 161 12.24 12.18 17.06
#